data_AF-A0A933L6J6-F1
#
_entry.id   AF-A0A933L6J6-F1
#
_cell.length_a   1.000
_cell.length_b   1.000
_cell.length_c   1.000
_cell.angle_alpha   90.00
_cell.angle_beta   90.00
_cell.angle_gamma   90.00
#
_symmetry.space_group_name_H-M   'P 1'
#
loop_
_entity.id
_entity.type
_entity.pdbx_description
1 polymer ?
#
loop_
_entity_poly.entity_id
_entity_poly.type
_entity_poly.pdbx_seq_one_letter_code
_entity_poly.pdbx_strand_id
1 'polypeptide(L)'
;MIVSLFVGPYALAEVDYFDYLHKKSANLNLENKTNGWAYMISGALVLGGSIPGYYLSKEIFSKVIYTAGQNFGIAGIGYGAYLAFIDNDYKRFENILQKTPELTREQKNKLAYYFFKDRAEQAKRIRMIRVVSHGLSAGLNILNGLTSDSKELGLALFFLGGVNVLASIGLLFSQSAEEKMLTSSFSATPKFAALNITYHF
;
A
#
# COMPACT_ATOMS: atom_id res chain seq x y z
N MET A 1 -15.41 -15.22 55.17
CA MET A 1 -16.12 -15.35 53.88
C MET A 1 -15.52 -14.34 52.92
N ILE A 2 -14.59 -14.77 52.05
CA ILE A 2 -13.91 -13.89 51.08
C ILE A 2 -14.59 -14.11 49.74
N VAL A 3 -15.28 -13.09 49.25
CA VAL A 3 -15.91 -13.10 47.93
C VAL A 3 -14.80 -12.93 46.89
N SER A 4 -14.46 -14.03 46.23
CA SER A 4 -13.64 -14.02 45.02
C SER A 4 -14.49 -13.48 43.88
N LEU A 5 -14.28 -12.22 43.51
CA LEU A 5 -14.84 -11.61 42.30
C LEU A 5 -13.98 -12.05 41.12
N PHE A 6 -14.42 -13.12 40.46
CA PHE A 6 -13.88 -13.55 39.18
C PHE A 6 -14.37 -12.55 38.11
N VAL A 7 -13.57 -11.51 37.85
CA VAL A 7 -13.77 -10.65 36.69
C VAL A 7 -13.35 -11.47 35.47
N GLY A 8 -14.33 -12.11 34.82
CA GLY A 8 -14.11 -12.79 33.56
C GLY A 8 -13.52 -11.80 32.53
N PRO A 9 -12.62 -12.25 31.63
CA PRO A 9 -12.09 -11.39 30.60
C PRO A 9 -13.28 -10.93 29.74
N TYR A 10 -13.54 -9.62 29.73
CA TYR A 10 -14.48 -9.01 28.82
C TYR A 10 -14.00 -9.33 27.40
N ALA A 11 -14.71 -10.25 26.74
CA ALA A 11 -14.52 -10.62 25.36
C ALA A 11 -14.85 -9.41 24.49
N LEU A 12 -13.87 -8.53 24.29
CA LEU A 12 -13.82 -7.72 23.08
C LEU A 12 -13.98 -8.71 21.94
N ALA A 13 -15.01 -8.54 21.10
CA ALA A 13 -15.28 -9.41 19.97
C ALA A 13 -13.96 -9.66 19.23
N GLU A 14 -13.39 -10.85 19.44
CA GLU A 14 -12.05 -11.14 18.98
C GLU A 14 -12.13 -11.13 17.46
N VAL A 15 -11.40 -10.20 16.83
CA VAL A 15 -11.38 -10.13 15.37
C VAL A 15 -10.88 -11.48 14.87
N ASP A 16 -11.73 -12.23 14.18
CA ASP A 16 -11.32 -13.46 13.52
C ASP A 16 -10.52 -13.07 12.26
N TYR A 17 -9.21 -12.90 12.46
CA TYR A 17 -8.23 -12.60 11.43
C TYR A 17 -8.17 -13.66 10.35
N PHE A 18 -8.49 -14.92 10.67
CA PHE A 18 -8.53 -15.98 9.67
C PHE A 18 -9.77 -15.85 8.76
N ASP A 19 -10.94 -15.50 9.31
CA ASP A 19 -12.12 -15.14 8.51
C ASP A 19 -11.89 -13.87 7.68
N TYR A 20 -11.26 -12.85 8.28
CA TYR A 20 -10.88 -11.64 7.55
C TYR A 20 -9.90 -11.93 6.40
N LEU A 21 -8.93 -12.82 6.62
CA LEU A 21 -8.01 -13.27 5.57
C LEU A 21 -8.75 -13.93 4.41
N HIS A 22 -9.69 -14.84 4.70
CA HIS A 22 -10.52 -15.51 3.70
C HIS A 22 -11.36 -14.52 2.87
N LYS A 23 -12.04 -13.59 3.53
CA LYS A 23 -12.81 -12.54 2.85
C LYS A 23 -11.91 -11.66 1.98
N LYS A 24 -10.75 -11.28 2.51
CA LYS A 24 -9.81 -10.40 1.83
C LYS A 24 -9.14 -11.05 0.62
N SER A 25 -8.75 -12.32 0.71
CA SER A 25 -8.16 -13.05 -0.41
C SER A 25 -9.16 -13.22 -1.56
N ALA A 26 -10.42 -13.52 -1.27
CA ALA A 26 -11.49 -13.65 -2.24
C ALA A 26 -11.75 -12.33 -2.98
N ASN A 27 -11.92 -11.24 -2.23
CA ASN A 27 -12.16 -9.90 -2.80
C ASN A 27 -10.95 -9.43 -3.63
N LEU A 28 -9.74 -9.53 -3.09
CA LEU A 28 -8.53 -9.10 -3.81
C LEU A 28 -8.27 -9.91 -5.07
N ASN A 29 -8.63 -11.19 -5.12
CA ASN A 29 -8.46 -12.00 -6.32
C ASN A 29 -9.36 -11.53 -7.47
N LEU A 30 -10.60 -11.12 -7.17
CA LEU A 30 -11.51 -10.55 -8.17
C LEU A 30 -11.06 -9.15 -8.62
N GLU A 31 -10.72 -8.29 -7.66
CA GLU A 31 -10.24 -6.94 -7.92
C GLU A 31 -8.93 -6.95 -8.71
N ASN A 32 -7.95 -7.76 -8.31
CA ASN A 32 -6.64 -7.83 -9.00
C ASN A 32 -6.79 -8.28 -10.45
N LYS A 33 -7.67 -9.24 -10.76
CA LYS A 33 -7.89 -9.65 -12.15
C LYS A 33 -8.48 -8.54 -13.00
N THR A 34 -9.52 -7.89 -12.48
CA THR A 34 -10.22 -6.82 -13.20
C THR A 34 -9.29 -5.61 -13.39
N ASN A 35 -8.64 -5.18 -12.31
CA ASN A 35 -7.68 -4.09 -12.33
C ASN A 35 -6.46 -4.42 -13.19
N GLY A 36 -5.99 -5.66 -13.16
CA GLY A 36 -4.86 -6.13 -13.96
C GLY A 36 -5.09 -5.93 -15.45
N TRP A 37 -6.26 -6.32 -15.96
CA TRP A 37 -6.66 -6.05 -17.35
C TRP A 37 -6.79 -4.56 -17.64
N ALA A 38 -7.41 -3.80 -16.74
CA ALA A 38 -7.54 -2.35 -16.90
C ALA A 38 -6.17 -1.65 -17.00
N TYR A 39 -5.20 -2.05 -16.16
CA TYR A 39 -3.83 -1.54 -16.20
C TYR A 39 -3.10 -1.93 -17.49
N MET A 40 -3.26 -3.17 -17.97
CA MET A 40 -2.66 -3.59 -19.23
C MET A 40 -3.21 -2.79 -20.43
N ILE A 41 -4.54 -2.65 -20.52
CA ILE A 41 -5.18 -1.92 -21.62
C ILE A 41 -4.79 -0.44 -21.56
N SER A 42 -4.87 0.18 -20.38
CA SER A 42 -4.49 1.59 -20.21
C SER A 42 -3.01 1.81 -20.52
N GLY A 43 -2.14 0.92 -20.04
CA GLY A 43 -0.70 0.97 -20.33
C GLY A 43 -0.40 0.84 -21.82
N ALA A 44 -1.10 -0.06 -22.53
CA ALA A 44 -0.99 -0.21 -23.97
C ALA A 44 -1.45 1.04 -24.74
N LEU A 45 -2.55 1.67 -24.31
CA LEU A 45 -3.03 2.93 -24.91
C LEU A 45 -2.03 4.07 -24.70
N VAL A 46 -1.51 4.25 -23.47
CA VAL A 46 -0.47 5.25 -23.19
C VAL A 46 0.77 5.00 -24.02
N LEU A 47 1.25 3.75 -24.10
CA LEU A 47 2.42 3.38 -24.89
C LEU A 47 2.18 3.65 -26.38
N GLY A 48 1.03 3.23 -26.90
CA GLY A 48 0.63 3.41 -28.30
C GLY A 48 0.49 4.87 -28.72
N GLY A 49 0.07 5.77 -27.83
CA GLY A 49 0.07 7.21 -28.08
C GLY A 49 1.46 7.86 -27.89
N SER A 50 2.25 7.35 -26.94
CA SER A 50 3.53 7.96 -26.56
C SER A 50 4.66 7.67 -27.53
N ILE A 51 4.65 6.52 -28.21
CA ILE A 51 5.63 6.22 -29.27
C ILE A 51 5.53 7.20 -30.45
N PRO A 52 4.38 7.34 -31.15
CA PRO A 52 4.26 8.28 -32.26
C PRO A 52 4.40 9.73 -31.77
N GLY A 53 3.86 10.07 -30.60
CA GLY A 53 4.02 11.41 -30.00
C GLY A 53 5.48 11.82 -29.85
N TYR A 54 6.35 10.89 -29.43
CA TYR A 54 7.79 11.14 -29.32
C TYR A 54 8.43 11.52 -30.69
N TYR A 55 8.15 10.74 -31.73
CA TYR A 55 8.74 10.96 -33.07
C TYR A 55 8.16 12.18 -33.78
N LEU A 56 6.91 12.55 -33.52
CA LEU A 56 6.27 13.74 -34.10
C LEU A 56 6.64 15.04 -33.37
N SER A 57 7.21 14.94 -32.17
CA SER A 57 7.59 16.11 -31.37
C SER A 57 8.91 16.72 -31.81
N LYS A 58 8.92 18.05 -31.95
CA LYS A 58 10.15 18.83 -32.21
C LYS A 58 10.83 19.31 -30.93
N GLU A 59 10.05 19.66 -29.91
CA GLU A 59 10.53 20.21 -28.64
C GLU A 59 11.08 19.12 -27.71
N ILE A 60 12.18 19.44 -27.00
CA ILE A 60 12.82 18.49 -26.08
C ILE A 60 11.91 18.13 -24.91
N PHE A 61 11.15 19.10 -24.39
CA PHE A 61 10.23 18.88 -23.27
C PHE A 61 9.12 17.90 -23.63
N SER A 62 8.51 18.05 -24.80
CA SER A 62 7.51 17.10 -25.30
C SER A 62 8.09 15.69 -25.42
N LYS A 63 9.32 15.56 -25.97
CA LYS A 63 10.01 14.26 -26.06
C LYS A 63 10.21 13.61 -24.69
N VAL A 64 10.59 14.38 -23.67
CA VAL A 64 10.73 13.88 -22.29
C VAL A 64 9.40 13.36 -21.75
N ILE A 65 8.30 14.09 -21.96
CA ILE A 65 6.96 13.65 -21.55
C ILE A 65 6.57 12.34 -22.24
N TYR A 66 6.79 12.25 -23.55
CA TYR A 66 6.46 11.04 -24.28
C TYR A 66 7.34 9.84 -23.88
N THR A 67 8.62 10.05 -23.61
CA THR A 67 9.48 9.00 -23.03
C THR A 67 8.98 8.54 -21.66
N ALA A 68 8.56 9.47 -20.80
CA ALA A 68 7.94 9.12 -19.51
C ALA A 68 6.65 8.32 -19.73
N GLY A 69 5.82 8.71 -20.68
CA GLY A 69 4.61 7.98 -21.09
C GLY A 69 4.92 6.56 -21.56
N GLN A 70 5.96 6.35 -22.37
CA GLN A 70 6.39 5.01 -22.77
C GLN A 70 6.78 4.14 -21.57
N ASN A 71 7.57 4.68 -20.64
CA ASN A 71 7.97 3.98 -19.42
C ASN A 71 6.77 3.63 -18.54
N PHE A 72 5.82 4.58 -18.35
CA PHE A 72 4.59 4.32 -17.60
C PHE A 72 3.69 3.30 -18.30
N GLY A 73 3.64 3.31 -19.63
CA GLY A 73 2.90 2.33 -20.42
C GLY A 73 3.44 0.92 -20.22
N ILE A 74 4.75 0.72 -20.36
CA ILE A 74 5.42 -0.57 -20.13
C ILE A 74 5.23 -1.02 -18.67
N ALA A 75 5.44 -0.13 -17.71
CA ALA A 75 5.25 -0.44 -16.29
C ALA A 75 3.80 -0.80 -15.97
N GLY A 76 2.83 -0.11 -16.56
CA GLY A 76 1.40 -0.40 -16.43
C GLY A 76 1.04 -1.77 -16.99
N ILE A 77 1.57 -2.15 -18.15
CA ILE A 77 1.40 -3.49 -18.73
C ILE A 77 2.01 -4.56 -17.81
N GLY A 78 3.27 -4.38 -17.39
CA GLY A 78 3.94 -5.34 -16.53
C GLY A 78 3.24 -5.52 -15.18
N TYR A 79 2.82 -4.41 -14.55
CA TYR A 79 2.07 -4.44 -13.30
C TYR A 79 0.68 -5.06 -13.47
N GLY A 80 -0.02 -4.73 -14.56
CA GLY A 80 -1.31 -5.30 -14.87
C GLY A 80 -1.24 -6.82 -15.11
N ALA A 81 -0.22 -7.30 -15.83
CA ALA A 81 0.05 -8.71 -16.02
C ALA A 81 0.34 -9.42 -14.69
N TYR A 82 1.15 -8.81 -13.82
CA TYR A 82 1.39 -9.32 -12.48
C TYR A 82 0.08 -9.50 -11.71
N LEU A 83 -0.81 -8.50 -11.68
CA LEU A 83 -2.09 -8.59 -10.98
C LEU A 83 -3.04 -9.63 -11.59
N ALA A 84 -3.06 -9.74 -12.93
CA ALA A 84 -3.99 -10.63 -13.63
C ALA A 84 -3.61 -12.12 -13.51
N PHE A 85 -2.30 -12.42 -13.49
CA PHE A 85 -1.80 -13.79 -13.62
C PHE A 85 -1.12 -14.35 -12.38
N ILE A 86 -0.68 -13.51 -11.43
CA ILE A 86 0.05 -13.97 -10.25
C ILE A 86 -0.85 -13.88 -9.01
N ASP A 87 -1.04 -15.03 -8.35
CA ASP A 87 -1.78 -15.09 -7.09
C ASP A 87 -1.11 -14.24 -6.00
N ASN A 88 -1.91 -13.42 -5.34
CA ASN A 88 -1.44 -12.55 -4.25
C ASN A 88 -1.07 -13.34 -2.98
N ASP A 89 -0.24 -12.72 -2.13
CA ASP A 89 0.26 -13.35 -0.91
C ASP A 89 -0.85 -13.71 0.09
N TYR A 90 -1.97 -12.98 0.11
CA TYR A 90 -3.11 -13.30 0.98
C TYR A 90 -3.71 -14.65 0.61
N LYS A 91 -3.98 -14.87 -0.68
CA LYS A 91 -4.50 -16.13 -1.20
C LYS A 91 -3.50 -17.27 -1.04
N ARG A 92 -2.22 -17.01 -1.26
CA ARG A 92 -1.16 -18.02 -1.02
C ARG A 92 -1.13 -18.44 0.45
N PHE A 93 -1.12 -17.49 1.37
CA PHE A 93 -1.06 -17.77 2.80
C PHE A 93 -2.34 -18.44 3.32
N GLU A 94 -3.50 -17.98 2.87
CA GLU A 94 -4.78 -18.63 3.16
C GLU A 94 -4.80 -20.09 2.69
N ASN A 95 -4.36 -20.35 1.46
CA ASN A 95 -4.26 -21.70 0.91
C ASN A 95 -3.35 -22.60 1.76
N ILE A 96 -2.23 -22.06 2.27
CA ILE A 96 -1.34 -22.78 3.20
C ILE A 96 -2.11 -23.14 4.46
N LEU A 97 -2.76 -22.16 5.12
CA LEU A 97 -3.51 -22.41 6.36
C LEU A 97 -4.68 -23.39 6.17
N GLN A 98 -5.37 -23.35 5.03
CA GLN A 98 -6.46 -24.29 4.73
C GLN A 98 -5.96 -25.73 4.51
N LYS A 99 -4.79 -25.88 3.87
CA LYS A 99 -4.20 -27.19 3.54
C LYS A 99 -3.39 -27.82 4.68
N THR A 100 -3.26 -27.14 5.82
CA THR A 100 -2.65 -27.69 7.04
C THR A 100 -3.75 -28.12 8.02
N PRO A 101 -4.18 -29.40 7.99
CA PRO A 101 -5.26 -29.90 8.85
C PRO A 101 -4.88 -29.97 10.33
N GLU A 102 -3.58 -30.01 10.65
CA GLU A 102 -3.07 -30.13 12.02
C GLU A 102 -3.26 -28.85 12.85
N LEU A 103 -3.50 -27.71 12.19
CA LEU A 103 -3.70 -26.44 12.87
C LEU A 103 -5.14 -26.28 13.33
N THR A 104 -5.33 -25.95 14.61
CA THR A 104 -6.64 -25.57 15.15
C THR A 104 -7.08 -24.20 14.60
N ARG A 105 -8.38 -23.89 14.70
CA ARG A 105 -8.92 -22.58 14.29
C ARG A 105 -8.21 -21.42 15.00
N GLU A 106 -7.95 -21.56 16.30
CA GLU A 106 -7.24 -20.58 17.12
C GLU A 106 -5.79 -20.38 16.63
N GLN A 107 -5.09 -21.46 16.29
CA GLN A 107 -3.73 -21.38 15.73
C GLN A 107 -3.74 -20.70 14.36
N LYS A 108 -4.71 -21.02 13.49
CA LYS A 108 -4.87 -20.34 12.19
C LYS A 108 -5.17 -18.85 12.36
N ASN A 109 -6.02 -18.49 13.32
CA ASN A 109 -6.34 -17.10 13.65
C ASN A 109 -5.08 -16.34 14.13
N LYS A 110 -4.32 -16.94 15.05
CA LYS A 110 -3.07 -16.36 15.55
C LYS A 110 -2.01 -16.17 14.46
N LEU A 111 -1.87 -17.13 13.55
CA LEU A 111 -0.97 -17.01 12.39
C LEU A 111 -1.42 -15.91 11.43
N ALA A 112 -2.73 -15.82 11.14
CA ALA A 112 -3.30 -14.74 10.33
C ALA A 112 -3.04 -13.36 10.94
N TYR A 113 -3.19 -13.22 12.27
CA TYR A 113 -2.85 -11.99 12.98
C TYR A 113 -1.38 -11.58 12.77
N TYR A 114 -0.43 -12.49 12.99
CA TYR A 114 1.00 -12.18 12.81
C TYR A 114 1.35 -11.88 11.35
N PHE A 115 0.72 -12.56 10.40
CA PHE A 115 0.86 -12.25 8.99
C PHE A 115 0.41 -10.81 8.68
N PHE A 116 -0.75 -10.37 9.17
CA PHE A 116 -1.20 -8.99 8.97
C PHE A 116 -0.32 -7.97 9.67
N LYS A 117 0.18 -8.29 10.87
CA LYS A 117 1.11 -7.44 11.61
C LYS A 117 2.41 -7.21 10.83
N ASP A 118 3.05 -8.28 10.38
CA ASP A 118 4.27 -8.21 9.58
C ASP A 118 4.04 -7.43 8.28
N ARG A 119 2.93 -7.71 7.57
CA ARG A 119 2.54 -6.98 6.37
C ARG A 119 2.37 -5.47 6.60
N ALA A 120 1.75 -5.06 7.70
CA ALA A 120 1.58 -3.66 8.04
C ALA A 120 2.93 -2.99 8.35
N GLU A 121 3.82 -3.67 9.08
CA GLU A 121 5.17 -3.17 9.37
C GLU A 121 6.01 -3.02 8.09
N GLN A 122 5.95 -4.00 7.19
CA GLN A 122 6.61 -3.92 5.88
C GLN A 122 6.05 -2.79 5.03
N ALA A 123 4.72 -2.65 4.96
CA ALA A 123 4.07 -1.56 4.22
C ALA A 123 4.53 -0.18 4.74
N LYS A 124 4.62 -0.01 6.06
CA LYS A 124 5.15 1.20 6.70
C LYS A 124 6.59 1.49 6.26
N ARG A 125 7.47 0.49 6.31
CA ARG A 125 8.89 0.63 5.93
C ARG A 125 9.04 0.99 4.45
N ILE A 126 8.36 0.26 3.57
CA ILE A 126 8.38 0.51 2.12
C ILE A 126 7.87 1.91 1.82
N ARG A 127 6.77 2.34 2.46
CA ARG A 127 6.25 3.71 2.30
C ARG A 127 7.29 4.75 2.69
N MET A 128 7.93 4.61 3.85
CA MET A 128 8.94 5.56 4.29
C MET A 128 10.14 5.61 3.34
N ILE A 129 10.61 4.47 2.83
CA ILE A 129 11.66 4.42 1.81
C ILE A 129 11.22 5.22 0.59
N ARG A 130 10.01 4.99 0.08
CA ARG A 130 9.49 5.72 -1.10
C ARG A 130 9.34 7.22 -0.85
N VAL A 131 8.85 7.63 0.32
CA VAL A 131 8.76 9.05 0.73
C VAL A 131 10.13 9.72 0.64
N VAL A 132 11.16 9.09 1.22
CA VAL A 132 12.53 9.60 1.22
C VAL A 132 13.11 9.59 -0.19
N SER A 133 12.95 8.52 -0.96
CA SER A 133 13.45 8.43 -2.33
C SER A 133 12.85 9.49 -3.25
N HIS A 134 11.54 9.70 -3.20
CA HIS A 134 10.89 10.77 -3.97
C HIS A 134 11.31 12.15 -3.45
N GLY A 135 11.43 12.36 -2.14
CA GLY A 135 11.92 13.62 -1.58
C GLY A 135 13.34 13.98 -2.03
N LEU A 136 14.26 13.02 -1.99
CA LEU A 136 15.64 13.20 -2.48
C LEU A 136 15.67 13.43 -4.00
N SER A 137 14.89 12.67 -4.77
CA SER A 137 14.79 12.86 -6.22
C SER A 137 14.23 14.24 -6.57
N ALA A 138 13.26 14.74 -5.80
CA ALA A 138 12.74 16.08 -5.95
C ALA A 138 13.83 17.14 -5.70
N GLY A 139 14.54 17.02 -4.58
CA GLY A 139 15.63 17.94 -4.24
C GLY A 139 16.71 18.00 -5.31
N LEU A 140 17.18 16.84 -5.79
CA LEU A 140 18.18 16.75 -6.86
C LEU A 140 17.69 17.38 -8.17
N ASN A 141 16.45 17.10 -8.59
CA ASN A 141 15.90 17.69 -9.81
C ASN A 141 15.72 19.20 -9.70
N ILE A 142 15.27 19.72 -8.56
CA ILE A 142 15.13 21.17 -8.33
C ILE A 142 16.52 21.84 -8.34
N LEU A 143 17.50 21.26 -7.66
CA LEU A 143 18.87 21.79 -7.63
C LEU A 143 19.48 21.81 -9.04
N ASN A 144 19.37 20.72 -9.78
CA ASN A 144 19.84 20.65 -11.17
C ASN A 144 19.08 21.62 -12.09
N GLY A 145 17.79 21.87 -11.82
CA GLY A 145 16.99 22.85 -12.55
C GLY A 145 17.46 24.28 -12.31
N LEU A 146 17.85 24.60 -11.08
CA LEU A 146 18.39 25.92 -10.70
C LEU A 146 19.77 26.20 -11.32
N THR A 147 20.58 25.17 -11.53
CA THR A 147 21.94 25.30 -12.09
C THR A 147 22.01 25.02 -13.60
N SER A 148 20.87 24.81 -14.26
CA SER A 148 20.85 24.49 -15.69
C SER A 148 21.02 25.74 -16.55
N ASP A 149 21.99 25.71 -17.47
CA ASP A 149 22.18 26.78 -18.45
C ASP A 149 21.07 26.81 -19.53
N SER A 150 20.37 25.69 -19.73
CA SER A 150 19.28 25.57 -20.70
C SER A 150 17.93 25.81 -20.02
N LYS A 151 17.20 26.84 -20.47
CA LYS A 151 15.86 27.16 -19.96
C LYS A 151 14.87 26.00 -20.10
N GLU A 152 14.92 25.28 -21.22
CA GLU A 152 14.04 24.13 -21.47
C GLU A 152 14.36 22.95 -20.55
N LEU A 153 15.65 22.67 -20.35
CA LEU A 153 16.09 21.62 -19.44
C LEU A 153 15.76 21.97 -17.99
N GLY A 154 15.99 23.23 -17.58
CA GLY A 154 15.63 23.73 -16.26
C GLY A 154 14.14 23.57 -15.96
N LEU A 155 13.27 23.94 -16.91
CA LEU A 155 11.81 23.76 -16.77
C LEU A 155 11.44 22.27 -16.62
N ALA A 156 12.04 21.39 -17.43
CA ALA A 156 11.79 19.95 -17.35
C ALA A 156 12.19 19.38 -15.97
N LEU A 157 13.35 19.80 -15.47
CA LEU A 157 13.86 19.39 -14.16
C LEU A 157 12.98 19.91 -13.02
N PHE A 158 12.51 21.16 -13.07
CA PHE A 158 11.56 21.68 -12.08
C PHE A 158 10.24 20.91 -12.10
N PHE A 159 9.73 20.57 -13.27
CA PHE A 159 8.51 19.77 -13.40
C PHE A 159 8.70 18.39 -12.74
N LEU A 160 9.79 17.68 -13.07
CA LEU A 160 10.12 16.39 -12.45
C LEU A 160 10.32 16.51 -10.94
N GLY A 161 10.93 17.61 -10.48
CA GLY A 161 11.06 17.96 -9.08
C GLY A 161 9.70 18.06 -8.38
N GLY A 162 8.79 18.86 -8.95
CA GLY A 162 7.44 19.06 -8.42
C GLY A 162 6.61 17.76 -8.36
N VAL A 163 6.66 16.93 -9.40
CA VAL A 163 5.98 15.62 -9.40
C VAL A 163 6.47 14.72 -8.27
N ASN A 164 7.79 14.71 -8.02
CA ASN A 164 8.37 13.93 -6.93
C ASN A 164 8.02 14.48 -5.54
N VAL A 165 7.92 15.80 -5.37
CA VAL A 165 7.40 16.40 -4.11
C VAL A 165 5.98 15.92 -3.85
N LEU A 166 5.09 16.02 -4.85
CA LEU A 166 3.71 15.58 -4.72
C LEU A 166 3.60 14.10 -4.40
N ALA A 167 4.41 13.26 -5.04
CA ALA A 167 4.48 11.82 -4.74
C ALA A 167 4.93 11.55 -3.30
N SER A 168 5.98 12.24 -2.83
CA SER A 168 6.48 12.12 -1.45
C SER A 168 5.42 12.51 -0.42
N ILE A 169 4.76 13.65 -0.61
CA ILE A 169 3.69 14.12 0.27
C ILE A 169 2.49 13.16 0.25
N GLY A 170 2.02 12.77 -0.94
CA GLY A 170 0.90 11.84 -1.06
C GLY A 170 1.18 10.50 -0.39
N LEU A 171 2.42 9.99 -0.55
CA LEU A 171 2.85 8.77 0.12
C LEU A 171 2.85 8.94 1.63
N LEU A 172 3.31 10.06 2.19
CA LEU A 172 3.37 10.29 3.64
C LEU A 172 2.02 10.06 4.34
N PHE A 173 0.91 10.39 3.67
CA PHE A 173 -0.45 10.24 4.20
C PHE A 173 -1.16 8.93 3.78
N SER A 174 -0.54 8.11 2.92
CA SER A 174 -1.12 6.86 2.42
C SER A 174 -0.92 5.68 3.39
N GLN A 175 -1.81 5.56 4.37
CA GLN A 175 -1.83 4.36 5.21
C GLN A 175 -2.41 3.15 4.46
N SER A 176 -1.81 1.99 4.65
CA SER A 176 -2.30 0.73 4.07
C SER A 176 -3.57 0.26 4.79
N ALA A 177 -4.37 -0.59 4.14
CA ALA A 177 -5.56 -1.16 4.75
C ALA A 177 -5.23 -1.97 6.02
N GLU A 178 -4.08 -2.64 6.04
CA GLU A 178 -3.58 -3.42 7.18
C GLU A 178 -3.20 -2.52 8.37
N GLU A 179 -2.55 -1.39 8.10
CA GLU A 179 -2.23 -0.42 9.15
C GLU A 179 -3.48 0.19 9.76
N LYS A 180 -4.47 0.53 8.93
CA LYS A 180 -5.78 1.03 9.39
C LYS A 180 -6.50 -0.02 10.22
N MET A 181 -6.50 -1.27 9.77
CA MET A 181 -7.10 -2.38 10.51
C MET A 181 -6.46 -2.52 11.90
N LEU A 182 -5.13 -2.63 11.99
CA LEU A 182 -4.44 -2.85 13.27
C LEU A 182 -4.57 -1.65 14.24
N THR A 183 -4.57 -0.43 13.72
CA THR A 183 -4.78 0.78 14.55
C THR A 183 -6.21 0.88 15.05
N SER A 184 -7.20 0.52 14.22
CA SER A 184 -8.61 0.48 14.63
C SER A 184 -8.88 -0.58 15.70
N SER A 185 -8.30 -1.79 15.57
CA SER A 185 -8.39 -2.84 16.58
C SER A 185 -7.79 -2.44 17.93
N PHE A 186 -6.74 -1.59 17.93
CA PHE A 186 -6.13 -1.08 19.16
C PHE A 186 -6.96 0.06 19.80
N SER A 187 -7.69 0.85 19.00
CA SER A 187 -8.57 1.91 19.50
C SER A 187 -9.88 1.41 20.14
N ALA A 188 -10.26 0.16 19.85
CA ALA A 188 -11.38 -0.52 20.48
C ALA A 188 -11.04 -1.10 21.87
N THR A 189 -9.79 -0.96 22.34
CA THR A 189 -9.45 -1.24 23.73
C THR A 189 -10.28 -0.29 24.60
N PRO A 190 -11.12 -0.78 25.52
CA PRO A 190 -11.93 0.08 26.35
C PRO A 190 -10.96 1.01 27.08
N LYS A 191 -11.16 2.32 26.92
CA LYS A 191 -10.60 3.29 27.87
C LYS A 191 -10.98 2.73 29.23
N PHE A 192 -9.98 2.27 30.00
CA PHE A 192 -10.21 1.79 31.36
C PHE A 192 -11.12 2.82 32.01
N ALA A 193 -12.37 2.43 32.29
CA ALA A 193 -13.23 3.20 33.15
C ALA A 193 -12.41 3.35 34.42
N ALA A 194 -12.00 4.60 34.71
CA ALA A 194 -11.33 4.90 35.96
C ALA A 194 -12.20 4.31 37.06
N LEU A 195 -11.72 3.24 37.69
CA LEU A 195 -12.38 2.61 38.81
C LEU A 195 -12.38 3.66 39.91
N ASN A 196 -13.49 4.38 40.02
CA ASN A 196 -13.76 5.28 41.13
C ASN A 196 -13.99 4.38 42.35
N ILE A 197 -12.89 3.98 42.99
CA ILE A 197 -12.92 3.30 44.29
C ILE A 197 -13.38 4.36 45.29
N THR A 198 -14.69 4.40 45.52
CA THR A 198 -15.27 5.21 46.59
C THR A 198 -15.14 4.38 47.86
N TYR A 199 -14.22 4.77 48.74
CA TYR A 199 -14.11 4.18 50.06
C TYR A 199 -15.28 4.71 50.91
N HIS A 200 -16.23 3.85 51.24
CA HIS A 200 -17.13 4.09 52.35
C HIS A 200 -16.44 3.59 53.62
N PHE A 201 -16.06 4.53 54.48
CA PHE A 201 -15.73 4.27 55.88
C PHE A 201 -17.00 4.21 56.72
#